data_AF-A0A1Y2EVM5-F1
#
_entry.id   AF-A0A1Y2EVM5-F1
#
_cell.length_a   1.000
_cell.length_b   1.000
_cell.length_c   1.000
_cell.angle_alpha   90.00
_cell.angle_beta   90.00
_cell.angle_gamma   90.00
#
_symmetry.space_group_name_H-M   'P 1'
#
loop_
_entity.id
_entity.type
_entity.pdbx_description
1 polymer ?
#
loop_
_entity_poly.entity_id
_entity_poly.type
_entity_poly.pdbx_seq_one_letter_code
_entity_poly.pdbx_strand_id
1 'polypeptide(L)'
;MGKNTTSFWCCVAGMLFGAGWWLFIDTYIWDVNKNKENGDMRSIVSYIPGILGTVGFLFVNIIPKSSLNSEEISSFRRFAMLIAFSVTFSSLISSFWIFFAKYTSENYTLWVGFVILIQSILLFISTYLFRFTRSTEEYSQYYY
;
A
#
# COMPACT_ATOMS: atom_id res chain seq x y z
N MET A 1 -5.51 -26.79 11.69
CA MET A 1 -6.49 -25.69 11.86
C MET A 1 -6.10 -24.35 11.20
N GLY A 2 -4.83 -24.11 10.78
CA GLY A 2 -4.39 -22.79 10.29
C GLY A 2 -4.63 -22.42 8.81
N LYS A 3 -5.10 -23.33 7.95
CA LYS A 3 -5.24 -23.05 6.51
C LYS A 3 -6.41 -22.09 6.20
N ASN A 4 -7.53 -22.24 6.91
CA ASN A 4 -8.72 -21.41 6.72
C ASN A 4 -8.54 -19.97 7.21
N THR A 5 -7.77 -19.78 8.29
CA THR A 5 -7.46 -18.46 8.83
C THR A 5 -6.58 -17.67 7.86
N THR A 6 -5.60 -18.31 7.22
CA THR A 6 -4.72 -17.64 6.25
C THR A 6 -5.49 -17.09 5.05
N SER A 7 -6.36 -17.91 4.45
CA SER A 7 -7.16 -17.50 3.29
C SER A 7 -8.07 -16.30 3.62
N PHE A 8 -8.71 -16.31 4.79
CA PHE A 8 -9.55 -15.20 5.24
C PHE A 8 -8.79 -13.87 5.27
N TRP A 9 -7.61 -13.84 5.91
CA TRP A 9 -6.82 -12.62 6.02
C TRP A 9 -6.24 -12.16 4.68
N CYS A 10 -5.92 -13.07 3.76
CA CYS A 10 -5.55 -12.72 2.40
C CYS A 10 -6.71 -12.01 1.66
N CYS A 11 -7.95 -12.49 1.83
CA CYS A 11 -9.13 -11.81 1.30
C CYS A 11 -9.31 -10.41 1.92
N VAL A 12 -9.17 -10.29 3.24
CA VAL A 12 -9.23 -8.99 3.93
C VAL A 12 -8.17 -8.03 3.41
N ALA A 13 -6.93 -8.49 3.21
CA ALA A 13 -5.86 -7.67 2.65
C ALA A 13 -6.19 -7.17 1.24
N GLY A 14 -6.75 -8.03 0.39
CA GLY A 14 -7.21 -7.66 -0.94
C GLY A 14 -8.37 -6.65 -0.91
N MET A 15 -9.33 -6.82 0.00
CA MET A 15 -10.42 -5.86 0.19
C MET A 15 -9.91 -4.48 0.64
N LEU A 16 -8.94 -4.43 1.56
CA LEU A 16 -8.33 -3.17 2.00
C LEU A 16 -7.59 -2.44 0.86
N PHE A 17 -6.87 -3.20 0.03
CA PHE A 17 -6.20 -2.65 -1.15
C PHE A 17 -7.21 -2.07 -2.14
N GLY A 18 -8.27 -2.84 -2.45
CA GLY A 18 -9.34 -2.41 -3.32
C GLY A 18 -10.09 -1.19 -2.77
N ALA A 19 -10.40 -1.18 -1.47
CA ALA A 19 -11.07 -0.07 -0.80
C ALA A 19 -10.23 1.22 -0.85
N GLY A 20 -8.90 1.12 -0.66
CA GLY A 20 -8.00 2.26 -0.77
C GLY A 20 -8.06 2.92 -2.15
N TRP A 21 -7.98 2.13 -3.22
CA TRP A 21 -8.09 2.65 -4.59
C TRP A 21 -9.50 3.10 -4.95
N TRP A 22 -10.53 2.44 -4.44
CA TRP A 22 -11.91 2.84 -4.63
C TRP A 22 -12.18 4.24 -4.08
N LEU A 23 -11.80 4.49 -2.82
CA LEU A 23 -11.98 5.80 -2.17
C LEU A 23 -11.26 6.93 -2.94
N PHE A 24 -10.07 6.64 -3.45
CA PHE A 24 -9.31 7.58 -4.27
C PHE A 24 -10.03 7.93 -5.57
N ILE A 25 -10.51 6.93 -6.31
CA ILE A 25 -11.21 7.13 -7.59
C ILE A 25 -12.54 7.87 -7.38
N ASP A 26 -13.31 7.49 -6.36
CA ASP A 26 -14.58 8.13 -6.01
C ASP A 26 -14.37 9.64 -5.71
N THR A 27 -13.37 9.94 -4.87
CA THR A 27 -13.06 11.32 -4.51
C THR A 27 -12.49 12.12 -5.68
N TYR A 28 -11.73 11.47 -6.57
CA TYR A 28 -11.25 12.10 -7.80
C TYR A 28 -12.40 12.53 -8.70
N ILE A 29 -13.39 11.66 -8.93
CA ILE A 29 -14.57 11.98 -9.74
C ILE A 29 -15.38 13.10 -9.08
N TRP A 30 -15.55 13.04 -7.76
CA TRP A 30 -16.26 14.08 -7.01
C TRP A 30 -15.56 15.44 -7.09
N ASP A 31 -14.23 15.49 -6.91
CA ASP A 31 -13.44 16.73 -6.98
C ASP A 31 -13.46 17.33 -8.39
N VAL A 32 -13.31 16.50 -9.44
CA VAL A 32 -13.39 16.96 -10.83
C VAL A 32 -14.76 17.53 -11.18
N ASN A 33 -15.84 16.93 -10.68
CA ASN A 33 -17.21 17.40 -10.93
C ASN A 33 -17.53 18.68 -10.17
N LYS A 34 -17.04 18.81 -8.93
CA LYS A 34 -17.30 19.96 -8.05
C LYS A 34 -16.44 21.17 -8.42
N ASN A 35 -15.16 20.95 -8.74
CA ASN A 35 -14.17 22.00 -8.99
C ASN A 35 -13.69 21.94 -10.45
N LYS A 36 -14.59 22.26 -11.40
CA LYS A 36 -14.36 22.11 -12.86
C LYS A 36 -13.08 22.77 -13.38
N GLU A 37 -12.65 23.89 -12.79
CA GLU A 37 -11.45 24.63 -13.24
C GLU A 37 -10.25 24.52 -12.29
N ASN A 38 -10.46 24.26 -10.98
CA ASN A 38 -9.42 24.25 -9.94
C ASN A 38 -9.38 22.95 -9.10
N GLY A 39 -9.67 21.79 -9.69
CA GLY A 39 -9.67 20.52 -8.96
C GLY A 39 -8.33 20.20 -8.28
N ASP A 40 -8.35 20.00 -6.97
CA ASP A 40 -7.17 19.80 -6.12
C ASP A 40 -6.44 18.49 -6.43
N MET A 41 -7.17 17.47 -6.91
CA MET A 41 -6.62 16.19 -7.32
C MET A 41 -6.04 16.17 -8.73
N ARG A 42 -6.10 17.26 -9.51
CA ARG A 42 -5.45 17.31 -10.83
C ARG A 42 -3.92 17.36 -10.75
N SER A 43 -3.37 17.78 -9.63
CA SER A 43 -1.93 17.81 -9.43
C SER A 43 -1.37 16.40 -9.33
N ILE A 44 -0.28 16.13 -10.08
CA ILE A 44 0.45 14.86 -10.02
C ILE A 44 0.85 14.47 -8.59
N VAL A 45 1.06 15.47 -7.72
CA VAL A 45 1.46 15.28 -6.32
C VAL A 45 0.42 14.46 -5.54
N SER A 46 -0.86 14.58 -5.86
CA SER A 46 -1.94 13.85 -5.18
C SER A 46 -1.92 12.34 -5.46
N TYR A 47 -1.28 11.90 -6.54
CA TYR A 47 -1.19 10.48 -6.93
C TYR A 47 0.03 9.78 -6.35
N ILE A 48 1.09 10.54 -6.01
CA ILE A 48 2.39 10.01 -5.59
C ILE A 48 2.26 9.03 -4.42
N PRO A 49 1.53 9.34 -3.32
CA PRO A 49 1.43 8.41 -2.19
C PRO A 49 0.76 7.09 -2.56
N GLY A 50 -0.33 7.13 -3.34
CA GLY A 50 -1.05 5.93 -3.76
C GLY A 50 -0.24 5.02 -4.69
N ILE A 51 0.48 5.62 -5.65
CA ILE A 51 1.37 4.88 -6.56
C ILE A 51 2.54 4.27 -5.78
N LEU A 52 3.23 5.06 -4.95
CA LEU A 52 4.33 4.56 -4.12
C LEU A 52 3.85 3.47 -3.15
N GLY A 53 2.66 3.60 -2.59
CA GLY A 53 2.06 2.61 -1.70
C GLY A 53 1.80 1.30 -2.42
N THR A 54 1.34 1.35 -3.67
CA THR A 54 1.10 0.16 -4.50
C THR A 54 2.40 -0.51 -4.94
N VAL A 55 3.41 0.27 -5.34
CA VAL A 55 4.75 -0.25 -5.65
C VAL A 55 5.36 -0.91 -4.43
N GLY A 56 5.25 -0.27 -3.26
CA GLY A 56 5.67 -0.83 -1.99
C GLY A 56 4.95 -2.14 -1.65
N PHE A 57 3.63 -2.19 -1.82
CA PHE A 57 2.82 -3.40 -1.63
C PHE A 57 3.35 -4.57 -2.49
N LEU A 58 3.63 -4.33 -3.76
CA LEU A 58 4.14 -5.36 -4.67
C LEU A 58 5.54 -5.82 -4.25
N PHE A 59 6.46 -4.89 -3.98
CA PHE A 59 7.84 -5.25 -3.61
C PHE A 59 7.94 -5.99 -2.28
N VAL A 60 7.11 -5.64 -1.28
CA VAL A 60 7.10 -6.36 -0.01
C VAL A 60 6.57 -7.78 -0.20
N ASN A 61 5.61 -8.00 -1.10
CA ASN A 61 4.90 -9.27 -1.22
C ASN A 61 5.46 -10.23 -2.29
N ILE A 62 6.24 -9.72 -3.26
CA ILE A 62 6.89 -10.51 -4.31
C ILE A 62 8.03 -11.39 -3.76
N ILE A 63 8.74 -10.94 -2.72
CA ILE A 63 9.89 -11.67 -2.17
C ILE A 63 9.39 -12.86 -1.32
N PRO A 64 9.70 -14.12 -1.67
CA PRO A 64 9.23 -15.28 -0.93
C PRO A 64 9.86 -15.38 0.46
N LYS A 65 9.09 -15.88 1.45
CA LYS A 65 9.56 -16.03 2.84
C LYS A 65 10.61 -17.13 2.98
N SER A 66 10.47 -18.23 2.23
CA SER A 66 11.44 -19.32 2.17
C SER A 66 12.82 -18.85 1.74
N SER A 67 12.87 -17.77 0.94
CA SER A 67 14.09 -17.16 0.48
C SER A 67 14.86 -16.35 1.55
N LEU A 68 14.43 -16.35 2.81
CA LEU A 68 15.15 -15.63 3.88
C LEU A 68 15.93 -16.55 4.81
N ASN A 69 15.59 -17.84 4.79
CA ASN A 69 16.05 -18.84 5.73
C ASN A 69 17.15 -19.75 5.18
N SER A 70 17.40 -19.78 3.86
CA SER A 70 18.52 -20.58 3.35
C SER A 70 19.83 -19.80 3.45
N GLU A 71 20.87 -20.47 3.97
CA GLU A 71 22.19 -19.91 4.28
C GLU A 71 22.89 -19.30 3.05
N GLU A 72 22.53 -19.76 1.84
CA GLU A 72 23.08 -19.25 0.58
C GLU A 72 22.35 -18.01 0.02
N ILE A 73 21.29 -17.53 0.68
CA ILE A 73 20.59 -16.35 0.18
C ILE A 73 21.26 -15.05 0.65
N SER A 74 22.11 -14.59 -0.26
CA SER A 74 22.63 -13.25 -0.51
C SER A 74 21.99 -12.13 0.33
N SER A 75 22.83 -11.45 1.11
CA SER A 75 22.56 -10.17 1.80
C SER A 75 21.74 -9.18 0.95
N PHE A 76 21.84 -9.27 -0.38
CA PHE A 76 21.04 -8.52 -1.33
C PHE A 76 19.53 -8.68 -1.14
N ARG A 77 18.99 -9.89 -0.88
CA ARG A 77 17.54 -10.09 -0.73
C ARG A 77 17.02 -9.48 0.57
N ARG A 78 17.80 -9.55 1.64
CA ARG A 78 17.50 -8.88 2.92
C ARG A 78 17.51 -7.36 2.76
N PHE A 79 18.50 -6.84 2.05
CA PHE A 79 18.57 -5.43 1.69
C PHE A 79 17.39 -4.99 0.81
N ALA A 80 17.03 -5.77 -0.21
CA ALA A 80 15.89 -5.49 -1.07
C ALA A 80 14.56 -5.43 -0.29
N MET A 81 14.36 -6.31 0.71
CA MET A 81 13.20 -6.21 1.59
C MET A 81 13.22 -4.96 2.47
N LEU A 82 14.39 -4.57 2.98
CA LEU A 82 14.53 -3.32 3.74
C LEU A 82 14.14 -2.12 2.89
N ILE A 83 14.58 -2.08 1.63
CA ILE A 83 14.17 -1.06 0.67
C ILE A 83 12.66 -1.13 0.41
N ALA A 84 12.09 -2.31 0.21
CA ALA A 84 10.65 -2.47 -0.01
C ALA A 84 9.82 -1.91 1.15
N PHE A 85 10.19 -2.23 2.40
CA PHE A 85 9.56 -1.65 3.57
C PHE A 85 9.77 -0.14 3.66
N SER A 86 10.98 0.34 3.39
CA SER A 86 11.28 1.78 3.36
C SER A 86 10.38 2.54 2.37
N VAL A 87 10.14 1.98 1.18
CA VAL A 87 9.22 2.55 0.18
C VAL A 87 7.78 2.64 0.72
N THR A 88 7.30 1.60 1.42
CA THR A 88 5.95 1.64 2.03
C THR A 88 5.81 2.71 3.10
N PHE A 89 6.83 2.89 3.94
CA PHE A 89 6.86 3.98 4.93
C PHE A 89 6.96 5.36 4.26
N SER A 90 7.74 5.47 3.18
CA SER A 90 7.90 6.72 2.44
C SER A 90 6.59 7.16 1.79
N SER A 91 5.81 6.23 1.23
CA SER A 91 4.44 6.49 0.76
C SER A 91 3.56 7.06 1.87
N LEU A 92 3.59 6.45 3.07
CA LEU A 92 2.78 6.89 4.20
C LEU A 92 3.19 8.29 4.67
N ILE A 93 4.49 8.54 4.86
CA ILE A 93 5.03 9.86 5.26
C ILE A 93 4.68 10.93 4.22
N SER A 94 4.80 10.60 2.92
CA SER A 94 4.42 11.52 1.84
C SER A 94 2.94 11.89 1.89
N SER A 95 2.05 10.97 2.24
CA SER A 95 0.62 11.26 2.38
C SER A 95 0.34 12.26 3.51
N PHE A 96 0.99 12.10 4.67
CA PHE A 96 0.89 13.05 5.78
C PHE A 96 1.45 14.42 5.40
N TRP A 97 2.60 14.45 4.73
CA TRP A 97 3.18 15.70 4.24
C TRP A 97 2.23 16.45 3.32
N ILE A 98 1.64 15.77 2.34
CA ILE A 98 0.69 16.37 1.39
C ILE A 98 -0.56 16.89 2.12
N PHE A 99 -1.08 16.12 3.08
CA PHE A 99 -2.21 16.52 3.91
C PHE A 99 -1.93 17.85 4.63
N PHE A 100 -0.81 17.95 5.34
CA PHE A 100 -0.47 19.14 6.09
C PHE A 100 -0.06 20.32 5.20
N ALA A 101 0.77 20.08 4.18
CA ALA A 101 1.33 21.14 3.35
C ALA A 101 0.29 21.78 2.42
N LYS A 102 -0.63 20.98 1.87
CA LYS A 102 -1.58 21.45 0.86
C LYS A 102 -2.97 21.71 1.44
N TYR A 103 -3.49 20.80 2.25
CA TYR A 103 -4.89 20.83 2.65
C TYR A 103 -5.16 21.55 3.98
N THR A 104 -4.12 21.98 4.72
CA THR A 104 -4.29 22.82 5.92
C THR A 104 -4.56 24.29 5.59
N SER A 105 -4.33 24.72 4.34
CA SER A 105 -4.62 26.09 3.89
C SER A 105 -6.10 26.26 3.48
N GLU A 106 -6.71 27.40 3.82
CA GLU A 106 -8.16 27.66 3.75
C GLU A 106 -8.79 27.52 2.35
N ASN A 107 -8.00 27.44 1.29
CA ASN A 107 -8.48 27.41 -0.09
C ASN A 107 -8.78 26.00 -0.64
N TYR A 108 -8.45 24.95 0.11
CA TYR A 108 -8.47 23.57 -0.38
C TYR A 108 -9.57 22.73 0.27
N THR A 109 -10.08 21.74 -0.47
CA THR A 109 -11.10 20.85 0.10
C THR A 109 -10.44 19.83 1.04
N LEU A 110 -10.54 20.04 2.36
CA LEU A 110 -10.01 19.17 3.40
C LEU A 110 -10.35 17.68 3.20
N TRP A 111 -11.56 17.38 2.72
CA TRP A 111 -12.03 16.02 2.43
C TRP A 111 -11.08 15.26 1.50
N VAL A 112 -10.58 15.91 0.46
CA VAL A 112 -9.65 15.33 -0.52
C VAL A 112 -8.36 14.90 0.16
N GLY A 113 -7.82 15.75 1.03
CA GLY A 113 -6.62 15.42 1.81
C GLY A 113 -6.82 14.20 2.71
N PHE A 114 -7.95 14.13 3.41
CA PHE A 114 -8.28 12.98 4.27
C PHE A 114 -8.32 11.67 3.48
N VAL A 115 -8.88 11.69 2.28
CA VAL A 115 -8.98 10.49 1.44
C VAL A 115 -7.60 10.00 1.00
N ILE A 116 -6.70 10.90 0.60
CA ILE A 116 -5.32 10.52 0.22
C ILE A 116 -4.60 9.87 1.39
N LEU A 117 -4.77 10.41 2.60
CA LEU A 117 -4.19 9.88 3.83
C LEU A 117 -4.78 8.48 4.15
N ILE A 118 -6.10 8.35 4.12
CA ILE A 118 -6.80 7.07 4.38
C ILE A 118 -6.39 6.02 3.35
N GLN A 119 -6.27 6.38 2.06
CA GLN A 119 -5.78 5.49 1.02
C GLN A 119 -4.41 4.95 1.37
N SER A 120 -3.44 5.81 1.71
CA SER A 120 -2.09 5.38 2.07
C SER A 120 -2.06 4.50 3.32
N ILE A 121 -2.90 4.77 4.32
CA ILE A 121 -3.06 3.90 5.50
C ILE A 121 -3.61 2.53 5.11
N LEU A 122 -4.65 2.47 4.27
CA LEU A 122 -5.27 1.22 3.83
C LEU A 122 -4.29 0.37 3.02
N LEU A 123 -3.52 0.98 2.12
CA LEU A 123 -2.47 0.30 1.35
C LEU A 123 -1.34 -0.20 2.26
N PHE A 124 -0.95 0.59 3.25
CA PHE A 124 0.04 0.19 4.25
C PHE A 124 -0.46 -1.04 5.01
N ILE A 125 -1.64 -0.98 5.63
CA ILE A 125 -2.22 -2.11 6.39
C ILE A 125 -2.37 -3.35 5.51
N SER A 126 -2.87 -3.19 4.28
CA SER A 126 -2.99 -4.28 3.31
C SER A 126 -1.64 -4.96 3.04
N THR A 127 -0.56 -4.18 2.88
CA THR A 127 0.79 -4.69 2.65
C THR A 127 1.26 -5.58 3.80
N TYR A 128 1.13 -5.11 5.04
CA TYR A 128 1.57 -5.85 6.22
C TYR A 128 0.70 -7.06 6.50
N LEU A 129 -0.62 -6.94 6.32
CA LEU A 129 -1.56 -8.04 6.51
C LEU A 129 -1.28 -9.17 5.53
N PHE A 130 -1.13 -8.86 4.23
CA PHE A 130 -0.81 -9.86 3.22
C PHE A 130 0.57 -10.50 3.49
N ARG A 131 1.57 -9.69 3.85
CA ARG A 131 2.92 -10.17 4.12
C ARG A 131 2.96 -11.13 5.29
N PHE A 132 2.39 -10.77 6.44
CA PHE A 132 2.50 -11.57 7.65
C PHE A 132 1.60 -12.79 7.62
N THR A 133 0.40 -12.67 7.08
CA THR A 133 -0.54 -13.78 7.14
C THR A 133 -0.27 -14.88 6.10
N ARG A 134 0.42 -14.60 4.99
CA ARG A 134 0.79 -15.65 4.02
C ARG A 134 1.62 -16.74 4.71
N SER A 135 1.07 -17.95 4.80
CA SER A 135 1.80 -19.14 5.24
C SER A 135 2.87 -19.49 4.21
N THR A 136 4.05 -19.89 4.67
CA THR A 136 5.04 -20.53 3.81
C THR A 136 4.43 -21.89 3.44
N GLU A 137 4.04 -22.10 2.19
CA GLU A 137 3.78 -23.46 1.73
C GLU A 137 5.12 -24.19 1.81
N GLU A 138 5.27 -25.03 2.84
CA GLU A 138 6.24 -26.13 2.81
C GLU A 138 5.85 -26.99 1.61
N TYR A 139 6.54 -26.80 0.49
CA TYR A 139 6.58 -27.84 -0.52
C TYR A 139 7.15 -29.06 0.18
N SER A 140 6.30 -30.05 0.43
CA SER A 140 6.74 -31.35 0.91
C SER A 140 7.78 -31.86 -0.09
N GLN A 141 9.03 -31.98 0.37
CA GLN A 141 10.16 -32.56 -0.37
C GLN A 141 9.93 -34.06 -0.60
N TYR A 142 8.86 -34.41 -1.31
CA TYR A 142 8.64 -35.75 -1.85
C TYR A 142 8.79 -35.65 -3.36
N TYR A 143 9.70 -36.48 -3.90
CA TYR A 143 10.10 -36.62 -5.31
C TYR A 143 11.03 -35.47 -5.79
N TYR A 144 12.35 -35.61 -5.97
CA TYR A 144 13.22 -36.76 -6.27
C TYR A 144 14.60 -36.57 -5.63
#